data_AF-A0AAJ2LNQ3-F1
#
_entry.id   AF-A0AAJ2LNQ3-F1
#
_cell.length_a   1.000
_cell.length_b   1.000
_cell.length_c   1.000
_cell.angle_alpha   90.00
_cell.angle_beta   90.00
_cell.angle_gamma   90.00
#
_symmetry.space_group_name_H-M   'P 1'
#
loop_
_entity.id
_entity.type
_entity.pdbx_description
1 polymer ?
#
loop_
_entity_poly.entity_id
_entity_poly.type
_entity_poly.pdbx_seq_one_letter_code
_entity_poly.pdbx_strand_id
1 'polypeptide(L)'
;DHAPLTQLYRKAREIKGIKKILISSGLRYDLAVLNPEYVRELVTHHVGGYLKIAPEHTEENALSKMMKPGIGAYDRFKQMFERFSKEAGKEQYLIPYFIAAHPGTTDVD
;
A
#
# COMPACT_ATOMS: atom_id res chain seq x y z
N ASP A 1 13.16 2.63 7.30
CA ASP A 1 13.70 1.27 7.07
C ASP A 1 12.57 0.26 7.33
N HIS A 2 12.36 -0.70 6.41
CA HIS A 2 11.34 -1.75 6.55
C HIS A 2 11.93 -3.13 6.84
N ALA A 3 13.27 -3.27 6.95
CA ALA A 3 13.93 -4.55 7.13
C ALA A 3 13.42 -5.36 8.35
N PRO A 4 13.14 -4.76 9.53
CA PRO A 4 12.57 -5.50 10.66
C PRO A 4 11.19 -6.09 10.35
N LEU A 5 10.35 -5.35 9.62
CA LEU A 5 9.00 -5.79 9.24
C LEU A 5 9.06 -6.91 8.20
N THR A 6 9.90 -6.77 7.16
CA THR A 6 10.14 -7.84 6.17
C THR A 6 10.68 -9.10 6.86
N GLN A 7 11.59 -8.97 7.83
CA GLN A 7 12.11 -10.12 8.58
C GLN A 7 11.02 -10.80 9.42
N LEU A 8 10.13 -10.03 10.05
CA LEU A 8 8.97 -10.56 10.78
C LEU A 8 8.06 -11.35 9.85
N TYR A 9 7.74 -10.82 8.67
CA TYR A 9 6.92 -11.49 7.66
C TYR A 9 7.49 -12.84 7.23
N ARG A 10 8.80 -12.88 6.98
CA ARG A 10 9.52 -14.12 6.62
C ARG A 10 9.48 -15.15 7.74
N LYS A 11 9.84 -14.74 8.97
CA LYS A 11 9.77 -15.61 10.15
C LYS A 11 8.38 -16.17 10.37
N ALA A 12 7.35 -15.33 10.21
CA ALA A 12 5.98 -15.76 10.43
C ALA A 12 5.52 -16.78 9.37
N ARG A 13 5.97 -16.66 8.11
CA ARG A 13 5.70 -17.65 7.05
C ARG A 13 6.30 -19.04 7.33
N GLU A 14 7.37 -19.12 8.11
CA GLU A 14 8.06 -20.37 8.44
C GLU A 14 7.42 -21.12 9.61
N ILE A 15 6.43 -20.53 10.30
CA ILE A 15 5.75 -21.15 11.44
C ILE A 15 5.02 -22.42 10.98
N LYS A 16 5.39 -23.56 11.57
CA LYS A 16 4.78 -24.87 11.26
C LYS A 16 3.25 -24.82 11.43
N GLY A 17 2.54 -25.23 10.39
CA GLY A 17 1.07 -25.25 10.36
C GLY A 17 0.41 -23.99 9.80
N ILE A 18 1.15 -22.88 9.68
CA ILE A 18 0.66 -21.67 9.01
C ILE A 18 0.83 -21.80 7.50
N LYS A 19 -0.28 -21.73 6.76
CA LYS A 19 -0.26 -21.87 5.29
C LYS A 19 0.01 -20.55 4.56
N LYS A 20 -0.55 -19.45 5.07
CA LYS A 20 -0.44 -18.10 4.49
C LYS A 20 -0.58 -17.04 5.58
N ILE A 21 0.08 -15.91 5.38
CA ILE A 21 -0.08 -14.70 6.19
C ILE A 21 -0.41 -13.58 5.23
N LEU A 22 -1.59 -12.99 5.40
CA LEU A 22 -2.13 -12.01 4.47
C LEU A 22 -2.17 -10.63 5.11
N ILE A 23 -1.70 -9.63 4.37
CA ILE A 23 -1.85 -8.22 4.71
C ILE A 23 -2.87 -7.64 3.74
N SER A 24 -4.01 -7.20 4.27
CA SER A 24 -5.13 -6.70 3.47
C SER A 24 -5.26 -5.17 3.50
N SER A 25 -4.67 -4.50 4.50
CA SER A 25 -4.75 -3.05 4.71
C SER A 25 -3.70 -2.57 5.70
N GLY A 26 -3.65 -1.24 5.94
CA GLY A 26 -2.93 -0.67 7.09
C GLY A 26 -1.46 -0.33 6.84
N LEU A 27 -1.04 -0.18 5.58
CA LEU A 27 0.32 0.27 5.26
C LEU A 27 0.36 1.76 4.90
N ARG A 28 1.49 2.39 5.22
CA ARG A 28 1.86 3.73 4.74
C ARG A 28 2.51 3.59 3.36
N TYR A 29 1.72 3.68 2.30
CA TYR A 29 2.19 3.50 0.92
C TYR A 29 3.27 4.51 0.52
N ASP A 30 3.21 5.71 1.09
CA ASP A 30 4.18 6.79 0.93
C ASP A 30 5.55 6.47 1.52
N LEU A 31 5.60 5.65 2.57
CA LEU A 31 6.86 5.12 3.11
C LEU A 31 7.26 3.82 2.40
N ALA A 32 6.29 2.98 2.04
CA ALA A 32 6.52 1.70 1.37
C ALA A 32 7.26 1.87 0.05
N VAL A 33 6.90 2.90 -0.74
CA VAL A 33 7.53 3.22 -2.04
C VAL A 33 9.04 3.48 -1.92
N LEU A 34 9.52 3.91 -0.74
CA LEU A 34 10.95 4.17 -0.49
C LEU A 34 11.76 2.88 -0.30
N ASN A 35 11.11 1.73 -0.12
CA ASN A 35 11.76 0.44 0.01
C ASN A 35 11.17 -0.59 -0.97
N PRO A 36 11.73 -0.72 -2.19
CA PRO A 36 11.27 -1.69 -3.18
C PRO A 36 11.33 -3.15 -2.75
N GLU A 37 12.25 -3.52 -1.86
CA GLU A 37 12.35 -4.88 -1.34
C GLU A 37 11.12 -5.22 -0.50
N TYR A 38 10.68 -4.29 0.36
CA TYR A 38 9.48 -4.46 1.17
C TYR A 38 8.24 -4.64 0.30
N VAL A 39 8.06 -3.79 -0.74
CA VAL A 39 6.91 -3.90 -1.63
C VAL A 39 6.94 -5.23 -2.40
N ARG A 40 8.12 -5.69 -2.83
CA ARG A 40 8.28 -6.99 -3.48
C ARG A 40 7.88 -8.14 -2.55
N GLU A 41 8.37 -8.17 -1.31
CA GLU A 41 7.99 -9.19 -0.31
C GLU A 41 6.47 -9.18 -0.08
N LEU A 42 5.90 -8.00 0.19
CA LEU A 42 4.47 -7.78 0.45
C LEU A 42 3.61 -8.34 -0.69
N VAL A 43 3.86 -7.92 -1.92
CA VAL A 43 3.04 -8.27 -3.09
C VAL A 43 3.19 -9.75 -3.44
N THR A 44 4.43 -10.26 -3.45
CA THR A 44 4.71 -11.65 -3.82
C THR A 44 4.05 -12.61 -2.84
N HIS A 45 4.16 -12.36 -1.53
CA HIS A 45 3.83 -13.37 -0.52
C HIS A 45 2.60 -13.07 0.33
N HIS A 46 2.25 -11.79 0.52
CA HIS A 46 1.32 -11.38 1.57
C HIS A 46 0.02 -10.75 1.07
N VAL A 47 -0.04 -10.32 -0.19
CA VAL A 47 -1.30 -9.88 -0.78
C VAL A 47 -2.07 -11.10 -1.29
N GLY A 48 -3.33 -11.23 -0.88
CA GLY A 48 -4.21 -12.36 -1.23
C GLY A 48 -5.00 -12.18 -2.53
N GLY A 49 -4.97 -10.98 -3.11
CA GLY A 49 -5.73 -10.58 -4.29
C GLY A 49 -6.03 -9.09 -4.25
N TYR A 50 -6.65 -8.64 -3.16
CA TYR A 50 -6.95 -7.23 -2.94
C TYR A 50 -6.05 -6.64 -1.86
N LEU A 51 -5.50 -5.46 -2.11
CA LEU A 51 -4.81 -4.66 -1.12
C LEU A 51 -5.49 -3.30 -0.98
N LYS A 52 -6.03 -3.04 0.20
CA LYS A 52 -6.72 -1.79 0.51
C LYS A 52 -5.69 -0.72 0.85
N ILE A 53 -5.78 0.42 0.15
CA ILE A 53 -4.89 1.57 0.32
C ILE A 53 -5.73 2.82 0.42
N ALA A 54 -5.37 3.73 1.33
CA ALA A 54 -6.12 4.95 1.56
C ALA A 54 -5.30 6.17 1.10
N PRO A 55 -5.37 6.56 -0.19
CA PRO A 55 -4.86 7.85 -0.63
C PRO A 55 -5.57 9.02 0.09
N GLU A 56 -6.78 8.78 0.57
CA GLU A 56 -7.70 9.72 1.25
C GLU A 56 -8.31 10.77 0.33
N HIS A 57 -7.51 11.49 -0.47
CA HIS A 57 -8.03 12.44 -1.46
C HIS A 57 -7.13 12.47 -2.69
N THR A 58 -7.59 13.11 -3.76
CA THR A 58 -6.75 13.44 -4.93
C THR A 58 -6.11 14.82 -4.83
N GLU A 59 -6.74 15.73 -4.09
CA GLU A 59 -6.43 17.16 -4.11
C GLU A 59 -5.45 17.55 -3.03
N GLU A 60 -4.45 18.34 -3.42
CA GLU A 60 -3.34 18.70 -2.54
C GLU A 60 -3.81 19.53 -1.33
N ASN A 61 -4.79 20.43 -1.51
CA ASN A 61 -5.33 21.22 -0.42
C ASN A 61 -5.94 20.30 0.66
N ALA A 62 -6.82 19.38 0.28
CA ALA A 62 -7.41 18.40 1.19
C ALA A 62 -6.35 17.49 1.85
N LEU A 63 -5.45 16.92 1.04
CA LEU A 63 -4.38 16.04 1.52
C LEU A 63 -3.45 16.75 2.53
N SER A 64 -3.15 18.03 2.31
CA SER A 64 -2.33 18.83 3.22
C SER A 64 -2.96 18.95 4.61
N LYS A 65 -4.29 19.12 4.69
CA LYS A 65 -5.04 19.15 5.96
C LYS A 65 -5.06 17.78 6.65
N MET A 66 -4.97 16.70 5.87
CA MET A 66 -4.90 15.32 6.36
C MET A 66 -3.47 14.87 6.71
N MET A 67 -2.46 15.75 6.56
CA MET A 67 -1.04 15.43 6.71
C MET A 67 -0.61 14.27 5.78
N LYS A 68 -1.23 14.18 4.61
CA LYS A 68 -0.89 13.21 3.58
C LYS A 68 -0.05 13.88 2.50
N PRO A 69 0.91 13.15 1.89
CA PRO A 69 1.57 13.62 0.69
C PRO A 69 0.56 13.70 -0.46
N GLY A 70 0.89 14.48 -1.48
CA GLY A 70 0.11 14.53 -2.72
C GLY A 70 -0.07 13.16 -3.39
N ILE A 71 -1.09 13.06 -4.25
CA ILE A 71 -1.52 11.81 -4.88
C ILE A 71 -0.41 11.07 -5.64
N GLY A 72 0.64 11.77 -6.11
CA GLY A 72 1.76 11.14 -6.81
C GLY A 72 2.50 10.05 -5.99
N ALA A 73 2.43 10.06 -4.66
CA ALA A 73 2.95 8.96 -3.85
C ALA A 73 2.14 7.66 -4.04
N TYR A 74 0.82 7.77 -4.21
CA TYR A 74 -0.06 6.64 -4.53
C TYR A 74 0.27 6.08 -5.91
N ASP A 75 0.47 6.94 -6.91
CA ASP A 75 0.79 6.50 -8.28
C ASP A 75 2.10 5.70 -8.35
N ARG A 76 3.15 6.17 -7.68
CA ARG A 76 4.43 5.43 -7.61
C ARG A 76 4.26 4.08 -6.90
N PHE A 77 3.48 4.03 -5.83
CA PHE A 77 3.18 2.78 -5.16
C PHE A 77 2.39 1.82 -6.07
N LYS A 78 1.39 2.33 -6.80
CA LYS A 78 0.60 1.57 -7.78
C LYS A 78 1.49 0.95 -8.87
N GLN A 79 2.41 1.72 -9.44
CA GLN A 79 3.36 1.22 -10.44
C GLN A 79 4.23 0.08 -9.90
N MET A 80 4.74 0.22 -8.67
CA MET A 80 5.53 -0.85 -8.03
C MET A 80 4.68 -2.09 -7.72
N PHE A 81 3.46 -1.89 -7.24
CA PHE A 81 2.51 -2.97 -6.96
C PHE A 81 2.19 -3.77 -8.22
N GLU A 82 1.86 -3.09 -9.32
CA GLU A 82 1.56 -3.72 -10.61
C GLU A 82 2.77 -4.47 -11.16
N ARG A 83 3.96 -3.86 -11.10
CA ARG A 83 5.22 -4.48 -11.54
C ARG A 83 5.47 -5.79 -10.79
N PHE A 84 5.45 -5.76 -9.47
CA PHE A 84 5.74 -6.94 -8.65
C PHE A 84 4.61 -7.99 -8.69
N SER A 85 3.36 -7.58 -8.90
CA SER A 85 2.26 -8.52 -9.11
C SER A 85 2.46 -9.33 -10.40
N LYS A 86 2.87 -8.64 -11.47
CA LYS A 86 3.23 -9.27 -12.75
C LYS A 86 4.43 -10.19 -12.62
N GLU A 87 5.50 -9.76 -11.95
CA GLU A 87 6.69 -10.59 -11.69
C GLU A 87 6.34 -11.85 -10.86
N ALA A 88 5.42 -11.74 -9.90
CA ALA A 88 4.95 -12.85 -9.10
C ALA A 88 3.95 -13.76 -9.83
N GLY A 89 3.50 -13.40 -11.04
CA GLY A 89 2.48 -14.13 -11.79
C GLY A 89 1.10 -14.10 -11.12
N LYS A 90 0.78 -13.04 -10.37
CA LYS A 90 -0.45 -12.92 -9.59
C LYS A 90 -1.34 -11.83 -10.18
N GLU A 91 -2.63 -12.15 -10.28
CA GLU A 91 -3.67 -11.16 -10.56
C GLU A 91 -4.11 -10.54 -9.23
N GLN A 92 -3.80 -9.25 -9.05
CA GLN A 92 -4.05 -8.52 -7.80
C GLN A 92 -4.42 -7.07 -8.08
N TYR A 93 -5.17 -6.47 -7.15
CA TYR A 93 -5.78 -5.16 -7.33
C TYR A 93 -5.63 -4.29 -6.08
N LEU A 94 -5.38 -3.00 -6.31
CA LEU A 94 -5.48 -1.98 -5.26
C LEU A 94 -6.92 -1.53 -5.14
N ILE A 95 -7.42 -1.48 -3.90
CA ILE A 95 -8.74 -0.93 -3.57
C ILE A 95 -8.51 0.40 -2.86
N PRO A 96 -8.65 1.55 -3.56
CA PRO A 96 -8.45 2.85 -2.95
C PRO A 96 -9.64 3.25 -2.06
N TYR A 97 -9.35 3.91 -0.95
CA TYR A 97 -10.34 4.61 -0.13
C TYR A 97 -10.14 6.12 -0.23
N PHE A 98 -11.23 6.82 -0.53
CA PHE A 98 -11.29 8.27 -0.60
C PHE A 98 -12.32 8.80 0.40
N ILE A 99 -12.01 9.95 0.98
CA ILE A 99 -12.82 10.72 1.90
C ILE A 99 -13.22 12.00 1.15
N ALA A 100 -14.51 12.14 0.88
CA ALA A 100 -15.06 13.37 0.32
C ALA A 100 -15.44 14.34 1.44
N ALA A 101 -15.54 15.64 1.10
CA ALA A 101 -16.00 16.70 2.00
C ALA A 101 -15.22 16.79 3.33
N HIS A 102 -13.92 16.54 3.30
CA HIS A 102 -13.04 16.74 4.45
C HIS A 102 -13.01 18.24 4.84
N PRO A 103 -12.98 18.61 6.14
CA PRO A 103 -12.84 20.01 6.55
C PRO A 103 -11.67 20.72 5.85
N GLY A 104 -11.97 21.81 5.13
CA GLY A 104 -11.00 22.55 4.32
C GLY A 104 -11.00 22.22 2.83
N THR A 105 -11.87 21.31 2.38
CA THR A 105 -12.24 21.16 0.95
C THR A 105 -13.10 22.33 0.48
N THR A 106 -13.04 22.62 -0.82
CA THR A 106 -13.80 23.65 -1.53
C THR A 106 -14.59 23.04 -2.68
N ASP A 107 -15.47 23.81 -3.35
CA ASP A 107 -16.30 23.30 -4.46
C ASP A 107 -15.49 22.83 -5.69
N VAL A 108 -14.20 23.14 -5.74
CA VAL A 108 -13.28 22.74 -6.82
C VAL A 108 -12.34 21.61 -6.41
N ASP A 109 -12.46 21.10 -5.18
CA ASP A 109 -11.74 19.93 -4.68
C ASP A 109 -12.59 18.63 -4.81
#